data_AF-A0A923Q9M3-F1
#
_entry.id   AF-A0A923Q9M3-F1
#
_cell.length_a   1.000
_cell.length_b   1.000
_cell.length_c   1.000
_cell.angle_alpha   90.00
_cell.angle_beta   90.00
_cell.angle_gamma   90.00
#
_symmetry.space_group_name_H-M   'P 1'
#
loop_
_entity.id
_entity.type
_entity.pdbx_description
1 polymer ?
#
loop_
_entity_poly.entity_id
_entity_poly.type
_entity_poly.pdbx_seq_one_letter_code
_entity_poly.pdbx_strand_id
1 'polypeptide(L)'
;LAVLFDDRVVQVLPDGTESLGGPGDPEDLAWARQWWPQGRRVEVGLSRDRAWAGAVGQLRRGLAVAVDYGHVLGDRSTFFDRRPTLTGYRNGRQVPPLPDGSCDLTAHVALDAVAAAGGGRVMTQREALLHLGVDATPPLLSLSKTDPRGYLALLQQATQAAELLDRRALGSFGWVVCPVGISDPFSVT
;
A
#
# COMPACT_ATOMS: atom_id res chain seq x y z
N LEU A 1 6.05 11.97 -7.52
CA LEU A 1 4.59 11.88 -7.39
C LEU A 1 4.02 13.23 -7.79
N ALA A 2 3.16 13.29 -8.81
CA ALA A 2 2.45 14.53 -9.12
C ALA A 2 1.20 14.64 -8.25
N VAL A 3 0.85 15.84 -7.81
CA VAL A 3 -0.41 16.12 -7.13
C VAL A 3 -1.23 17.06 -7.99
N LEU A 4 -2.48 16.68 -8.25
CA LEU A 4 -3.44 17.51 -8.98
C LEU A 4 -4.47 18.08 -8.03
N PHE A 5 -4.95 19.30 -8.29
CA PHE A 5 -6.13 19.90 -7.67
C PHE A 5 -7.03 20.49 -8.77
N ASP A 6 -8.24 19.97 -8.92
CA ASP A 6 -9.18 20.31 -10.00
C ASP A 6 -8.46 20.36 -11.37
N ASP A 7 -7.80 19.25 -11.74
CA ASP A 7 -7.03 19.03 -12.97
C ASP A 7 -5.80 19.94 -13.18
N ARG A 8 -5.36 20.69 -12.16
CA ARG A 8 -4.15 21.53 -12.20
C ARG A 8 -3.05 20.97 -11.31
N VAL A 9 -1.79 21.11 -11.73
CA VAL A 9 -0.64 20.69 -10.92
C VAL A 9 -0.54 21.55 -9.66
N VAL A 10 -0.41 20.92 -8.50
CA VAL A 10 -0.06 21.59 -7.25
C VAL A 10 1.46 21.81 -7.23
N GLN A 11 1.87 23.07 -7.14
CA GLN A 11 3.26 23.49 -6.99
C GLN A 11 3.52 23.86 -5.53
N VAL A 12 4.70 23.51 -5.03
CA VAL A 12 5.09 23.75 -3.63
C VAL A 12 6.34 24.61 -3.61
N LEU A 13 6.29 25.75 -2.91
CA LEU A 13 7.45 26.61 -2.67
C LEU A 13 8.36 26.00 -1.59
N PRO A 14 9.63 26.45 -1.46
CA PRO A 14 10.56 25.91 -0.45
C PRO A 14 10.07 26.04 0.99
N ASP A 15 9.19 27.00 1.28
CA ASP A 15 8.57 27.20 2.59
C ASP A 15 7.31 26.34 2.83
N GLY A 16 6.93 25.52 1.84
CA GLY A 16 5.75 24.67 1.87
C GLY A 16 4.47 25.31 1.37
N THR A 17 4.50 26.57 0.94
CA THR A 17 3.33 27.23 0.40
C THR A 17 2.92 26.56 -0.91
N GLU A 18 1.67 26.07 -0.96
CA GLU A 18 1.10 25.49 -2.17
C GLU A 18 0.49 26.56 -3.08
N SER A 19 0.61 26.37 -4.38
CA SER A 19 -0.06 27.16 -5.41
C SER A 19 -0.49 26.30 -6.59
N LEU A 20 -1.46 26.76 -7.38
CA LEU A 20 -1.91 26.04 -8.57
C LEU A 20 -1.08 26.44 -9.79
N GLY A 21 -0.36 25.47 -10.36
CA GLY A 21 0.36 25.57 -11.61
C GLY A 21 -0.55 25.42 -12.83
N GLY A 22 0.02 25.04 -13.97
CA GLY A 22 -0.72 24.77 -15.21
C GLY A 22 -1.63 23.54 -15.12
N PRO A 23 -2.33 23.21 -16.21
CA PRO A 23 -3.05 21.95 -16.35
C PRO A 23 -2.13 20.75 -16.09
N GLY A 24 -2.70 19.67 -15.54
CA GLY A 24 -2.00 18.40 -15.41
C GLY A 24 -1.61 17.80 -16.76
N ASP A 25 -0.62 16.92 -16.74
CA ASP A 25 -0.26 16.14 -17.92
C ASP A 25 -1.47 15.31 -18.39
N PRO A 26 -1.75 15.20 -19.71
CA PRO A 26 -2.90 14.44 -20.20
C PRO A 26 -2.96 12.99 -19.71
N GLU A 27 -1.83 12.31 -19.53
CA GLU A 27 -1.78 10.94 -19.01
C GLU A 27 -2.09 10.87 -17.53
N ASP A 28 -1.57 11.83 -16.75
CA ASP A 28 -1.86 11.96 -15.32
C ASP A 28 -3.36 12.25 -15.10
N LEU A 29 -3.96 13.08 -15.95
CA LEU A 29 -5.38 13.38 -15.94
C LEU A 29 -6.23 12.15 -16.33
N ALA A 30 -5.80 11.37 -17.31
CA ALA A 30 -6.47 10.13 -17.69
C ALA A 30 -6.40 9.10 -16.54
N TRP A 31 -5.23 8.97 -15.92
CA TRP A 31 -5.03 8.13 -14.75
C TRP A 31 -5.94 8.57 -13.59
N ALA A 32 -6.00 9.87 -13.29
CA ALA A 32 -6.85 10.43 -12.24
C ALA A 32 -8.33 10.17 -12.49
N ARG A 33 -8.82 10.34 -13.73
CA ARG A 33 -10.23 10.03 -14.07
C ARG A 33 -10.56 8.56 -13.88
N GLN A 34 -9.64 7.66 -14.22
CA GLN A 34 -9.88 6.23 -14.12
C GLN A 34 -9.78 5.74 -12.67
N TRP A 35 -8.73 6.14 -11.95
CA TRP A 35 -8.35 5.60 -10.65
C TRP A 35 -8.64 6.53 -9.48
N TRP A 36 -9.22 7.72 -9.72
CA TRP A 36 -9.65 8.65 -8.68
C TRP A 36 -10.79 9.59 -9.17
N PRO A 37 -11.87 9.09 -9.80
CA PRO A 37 -12.86 9.89 -10.56
C PRO A 37 -13.59 11.01 -9.81
N GLN A 38 -13.64 10.96 -8.47
CA GLN A 38 -14.32 11.95 -7.63
C GLN A 38 -13.34 12.79 -6.81
N GLY A 39 -12.03 12.59 -6.99
CA GLY A 39 -11.00 13.31 -6.26
C GLY A 39 -10.79 14.69 -6.85
N ARG A 40 -11.04 15.73 -6.04
CA ARG A 40 -10.59 17.08 -6.39
C ARG A 40 -9.09 17.21 -6.25
N ARG A 41 -8.52 16.68 -5.16
CA ARG A 41 -7.09 16.55 -4.94
C ARG A 41 -6.66 15.10 -5.14
N VAL A 42 -5.75 14.86 -6.07
CA VAL A 42 -5.36 13.51 -6.53
C VAL A 42 -3.84 13.36 -6.46
N GLU A 43 -3.37 12.32 -5.78
CA GLU A 43 -1.97 11.89 -5.77
C GLU A 43 -1.75 10.89 -6.92
N VAL A 44 -1.17 11.35 -8.03
CA VAL A 44 -1.09 10.57 -9.27
C VAL A 44 0.00 9.51 -9.19
N GLY A 45 -0.42 8.24 -9.30
CA GLY A 45 0.45 7.07 -9.18
C GLY A 45 1.05 6.55 -10.49
N LEU A 46 0.84 7.21 -11.63
CA LEU A 46 1.18 6.67 -12.95
C LEU A 46 2.65 6.23 -13.10
N SER A 47 3.60 6.99 -12.54
CA SER A 47 5.02 6.61 -12.58
C SER A 47 5.32 5.33 -11.81
N ARG A 48 4.67 5.13 -10.64
CA ARG A 48 4.76 3.89 -9.86
C ARG A 48 4.18 2.72 -10.65
N ASP A 49 3.02 2.91 -11.27
CA ASP A 49 2.33 1.87 -12.01
C ASP A 49 3.16 1.41 -13.23
N ARG A 50 3.83 2.35 -13.93
CA ARG A 50 4.80 2.06 -15.00
C ARG A 50 6.01 1.30 -14.51
N ALA A 51 6.59 1.72 -13.38
CA ALA A 51 7.74 1.02 -12.78
C ALA A 51 7.36 -0.41 -12.37
N TRP A 52 6.17 -0.59 -11.78
CA TRP A 52 5.64 -1.91 -11.42
C TRP A 52 5.44 -2.80 -12.66
N ALA A 53 4.76 -2.30 -13.70
CA ALA A 53 4.59 -3.03 -14.96
C ALA A 53 5.94 -3.44 -15.58
N GLY A 54 6.92 -2.53 -15.56
CA GLY A 54 8.28 -2.80 -16.03
C GLY A 54 8.98 -3.92 -15.24
N ALA A 55 8.84 -3.92 -13.90
CA ALA A 55 9.39 -4.95 -13.03
C ALA A 55 8.73 -6.31 -13.26
N VAL A 56 7.39 -6.36 -13.31
CA VAL A 56 6.63 -7.58 -13.62
C VAL A 56 7.02 -8.12 -15.00
N GLY A 57 7.19 -7.25 -15.99
CA GLY A 57 7.58 -7.62 -17.36
C GLY A 57 8.96 -8.28 -17.48
N GLN A 58 9.82 -8.19 -16.46
CA GLN A 58 11.10 -8.93 -16.41
C GLN A 58 10.93 -10.40 -16.03
N LEU A 59 9.80 -10.77 -15.42
CA LEU A 59 9.56 -12.16 -15.01
C LEU A 59 9.21 -13.01 -16.23
N ARG A 60 9.91 -14.14 -16.38
CA ARG A 60 9.56 -15.18 -17.37
C ARG A 60 8.55 -16.18 -16.81
N ARG A 61 8.69 -16.50 -15.52
CA ARG A 61 7.82 -17.41 -14.80
C ARG A 61 7.99 -17.17 -13.29
N GLY A 62 6.90 -17.06 -12.54
CA GLY A 62 6.93 -16.84 -11.09
C GLY A 62 5.77 -15.97 -10.61
N LEU A 63 5.93 -15.38 -9.43
CA LEU A 63 4.96 -14.48 -8.83
C LEU A 63 5.64 -13.15 -8.52
N ALA A 64 5.07 -12.04 -8.98
CA ALA A 64 5.41 -10.72 -8.46
C ALA A 64 4.43 -10.35 -7.34
N VAL A 65 4.94 -9.80 -6.24
CA VAL A 65 4.11 -9.30 -5.14
C VAL A 65 4.55 -7.89 -4.80
N ALA A 66 3.59 -6.96 -4.73
CA ALA A 66 3.77 -5.66 -4.10
C ALA A 66 2.89 -5.58 -2.86
N VAL A 67 3.42 -5.00 -1.78
CA VAL A 67 2.70 -4.83 -0.51
C VAL A 67 2.78 -3.37 -0.11
N ASP A 68 1.64 -2.72 0.07
CA ASP A 68 1.60 -1.32 0.46
C ASP A 68 0.28 -0.95 1.15
N TYR A 69 0.26 0.19 1.83
CA TYR A 69 -0.96 0.76 2.39
C TYR A 69 -1.64 1.66 1.34
N GLY A 70 -2.94 1.46 1.19
CA GLY A 70 -3.60 1.98 0.03
C GLY A 70 -5.12 1.89 0.11
N HIS A 71 -5.71 2.06 -1.05
CA HIS A 71 -7.14 2.06 -1.25
C HIS A 71 -7.46 1.45 -2.62
N VAL A 72 -8.70 1.04 -2.82
CA VAL A 72 -9.24 0.54 -4.09
C VAL A 72 -10.55 1.24 -4.42
N LEU A 73 -10.96 1.24 -5.68
CA LEU A 73 -12.31 1.64 -6.08
C LEU A 73 -13.36 0.67 -5.50
N GLY A 74 -14.38 1.22 -4.84
CA GLY A 74 -15.62 0.51 -4.55
C GLY A 74 -15.62 -0.39 -3.31
N ASP A 75 -14.47 -0.79 -2.76
CA ASP A 75 -14.42 -1.59 -1.51
C ASP A 75 -14.02 -0.74 -0.29
N ARG A 76 -15.03 -0.03 0.23
CA ARG A 76 -14.91 0.78 1.47
C ARG A 76 -15.04 -0.06 2.74
N SER A 77 -15.32 -1.36 2.62
CA SER A 77 -15.47 -2.25 3.77
C SER A 77 -14.13 -2.82 4.25
N THR A 78 -13.19 -2.95 3.31
CA THR A 78 -11.88 -3.54 3.53
C THR A 78 -10.76 -2.51 3.53
N PHE A 79 -10.82 -1.54 2.61
CA PHE A 79 -9.78 -0.53 2.44
C PHE A 79 -10.24 0.85 2.88
N PHE A 80 -9.28 1.73 3.19
CA PHE A 80 -9.57 3.11 3.60
C PHE A 80 -10.33 3.88 2.53
N ASP A 81 -11.17 4.81 2.98
CA ASP A 81 -11.79 5.80 2.10
C ASP A 81 -10.72 6.57 1.32
N ARG A 82 -10.93 6.65 0.00
CA ARG A 82 -10.05 7.37 -0.91
C ARG A 82 -10.10 8.87 -0.61
N ARG A 83 -9.05 9.37 0.03
CA ARG A 83 -8.82 10.76 0.43
C ARG A 83 -7.36 11.15 0.16
N PRO A 84 -7.03 12.44 0.04
CA PRO A 84 -5.64 12.86 -0.01
C PRO A 84 -4.89 12.39 1.24
N THR A 85 -3.69 11.84 1.04
CA THR A 85 -2.89 11.19 2.07
C THR A 85 -1.42 11.57 2.05
N LEU A 86 -1.01 12.45 1.14
CA LEU A 86 0.38 12.91 1.05
C LEU A 86 0.88 13.40 2.41
N THR A 87 1.90 12.74 2.95
CA THR A 87 2.43 12.96 4.29
C THR A 87 3.95 12.96 4.26
N GLY A 88 4.56 13.88 5.02
CA GLY A 88 6.00 13.89 5.25
C GLY A 88 6.37 13.15 6.54
N TYR A 89 7.52 12.47 6.57
CA TYR A 89 8.06 11.83 7.77
C TYR A 89 9.51 12.22 8.03
N ARG A 90 9.81 12.61 9.28
CA ARG A 90 11.17 12.91 9.74
C ARG A 90 11.39 12.36 11.14
N ASN A 91 12.42 11.54 11.33
CA ASN A 91 12.74 10.92 12.63
C ASN A 91 11.53 10.19 13.26
N GLY A 92 10.78 9.45 12.45
CA GLY A 92 9.60 8.69 12.90
C GLY A 92 8.35 9.52 13.24
N ARG A 93 8.33 10.81 12.89
CA ARG A 93 7.20 11.72 13.14
C ARG A 93 6.64 12.28 11.85
N GLN A 94 5.32 12.43 11.79
CA GLN A 94 4.65 13.13 10.71
C GLN A 94 4.99 14.62 10.72
N VAL A 95 5.27 15.16 9.54
CA VAL A 95 5.58 16.57 9.27
C VAL A 95 4.86 17.01 7.99
N PRO A 96 4.75 18.32 7.72
CA PRO A 96 4.27 18.79 6.42
C PRO A 96 5.09 18.17 5.26
N PRO A 97 4.44 17.75 4.15
CA PRO A 97 5.11 17.08 3.04
C PRO A 97 5.87 18.08 2.16
N LEU A 98 7.14 18.35 2.50
CA LEU A 98 8.02 19.22 1.74
C LEU A 98 8.88 18.40 0.74
N PRO A 99 8.80 18.66 -0.58
CA PRO A 99 9.60 17.97 -1.59
C PRO A 99 11.01 18.57 -1.73
N ASP A 100 11.68 18.84 -0.61
CA ASP A 100 13.02 19.43 -0.54
C ASP A 100 14.13 18.44 -0.13
N GLY A 101 13.76 17.17 0.08
CA GLY A 101 14.66 16.10 0.54
C GLY A 101 14.91 16.09 2.05
N SER A 102 14.27 16.96 2.83
CA SER A 102 14.42 17.00 4.30
C SER A 102 13.53 16.00 5.05
N CYS A 103 12.60 15.33 4.36
CA CYS A 103 11.70 14.33 4.91
C CYS A 103 11.36 13.28 3.85
N ASP A 104 10.96 12.09 4.30
CA ASP A 104 10.38 11.08 3.43
C ASP A 104 8.95 11.49 3.06
N LEU A 105 8.58 11.30 1.80
CA LEU A 105 7.24 11.61 1.31
C LEU A 105 6.51 10.33 0.95
N THR A 106 5.30 10.16 1.47
CA THR A 106 4.45 9.01 1.15
C THR A 106 3.02 9.43 0.85
N ALA A 107 2.34 8.62 0.04
CA ALA A 107 0.92 8.71 -0.23
C ALA A 107 0.36 7.29 -0.37
N HIS A 108 -0.89 7.10 0.01
CA HIS A 108 -1.59 5.83 -0.12
C HIS A 108 -1.67 5.40 -1.59
N VAL A 109 -1.47 4.11 -1.82
CA VAL A 109 -1.47 3.53 -3.16
C VAL A 109 -2.90 3.29 -3.65
N ALA A 110 -3.18 3.66 -4.90
CA ALA A 110 -4.33 3.13 -5.64
C ALA A 110 -4.00 1.70 -6.08
N LEU A 111 -4.32 0.72 -5.23
CA LEU A 111 -3.87 -0.67 -5.37
C LEU A 111 -4.48 -1.37 -6.59
N ASP A 112 -5.70 -0.96 -6.95
CA ASP A 112 -6.40 -1.37 -8.16
C ASP A 112 -5.68 -0.91 -9.43
N ALA A 113 -5.09 0.29 -9.43
CA ALA A 113 -4.27 0.78 -10.53
C ALA A 113 -2.97 -0.03 -10.68
N VAL A 114 -2.29 -0.32 -9.56
CA VAL A 114 -1.06 -1.15 -9.54
C VAL A 114 -1.37 -2.57 -10.00
N ALA A 115 -2.49 -3.16 -9.54
CA ALA A 115 -2.93 -4.48 -9.97
C ALA A 115 -3.20 -4.52 -11.47
N ALA A 116 -3.92 -3.54 -12.02
CA ALA A 116 -4.16 -3.44 -13.46
C ALA A 116 -2.86 -3.30 -14.26
N ALA A 117 -1.92 -2.48 -13.80
CA ALA A 117 -0.63 -2.29 -14.47
C ALA A 117 0.23 -3.56 -14.52
N GLY A 118 0.17 -4.39 -13.47
CA GLY A 118 0.90 -5.66 -13.41
C GLY A 118 0.11 -6.88 -13.91
N GLY A 119 -1.15 -6.73 -14.33
CA GLY A 119 -2.01 -7.86 -14.70
C GLY A 119 -2.33 -8.81 -13.54
N GLY A 120 -2.47 -8.26 -12.33
CA GLY A 120 -2.71 -9.03 -11.10
C GLY A 120 -4.04 -8.71 -10.43
N ARG A 121 -4.18 -9.13 -9.17
CA ARG A 121 -5.31 -8.80 -8.31
C ARG A 121 -4.86 -8.28 -6.95
N VAL A 122 -5.76 -7.60 -6.26
CA VAL A 122 -5.55 -7.13 -4.89
C VAL A 122 -6.15 -8.16 -3.92
N MET A 123 -5.48 -8.38 -2.80
CA MET A 123 -6.03 -9.00 -1.59
C MET A 123 -5.49 -8.27 -0.36
N THR A 124 -6.02 -8.54 0.83
CA THR A 124 -5.46 -7.95 2.06
C THR A 124 -4.23 -8.71 2.53
N GLN A 125 -3.35 -8.00 3.24
CA GLN A 125 -2.23 -8.60 3.96
C GLN A 125 -2.70 -9.68 4.91
N ARG A 126 -3.81 -9.44 5.62
CA ARG A 126 -4.40 -10.45 6.50
C ARG A 126 -4.72 -11.74 5.73
N GLU A 127 -5.41 -11.66 4.60
CA GLU A 127 -5.77 -12.84 3.80
C GLU A 127 -4.55 -13.57 3.26
N ALA A 128 -3.54 -12.82 2.79
CA ALA A 128 -2.32 -13.38 2.25
C ALA A 128 -1.51 -14.10 3.33
N LEU A 129 -1.32 -13.46 4.49
CA LEU A 129 -0.58 -14.04 5.61
C LEU A 129 -1.29 -15.25 6.21
N LEU A 130 -2.62 -15.24 6.30
CA LEU A 130 -3.39 -16.42 6.71
C LEU A 130 -3.22 -17.58 5.73
N HIS A 131 -3.21 -17.32 4.41
CA HIS A 131 -2.91 -18.35 3.41
C HIS A 131 -1.48 -18.91 3.54
N LEU A 132 -0.53 -18.07 3.94
CA LEU A 132 0.86 -18.48 4.18
C LEU A 132 1.07 -19.20 5.53
N GLY A 133 0.01 -19.38 6.33
CA GLY A 133 0.06 -20.10 7.59
C GLY A 133 0.55 -19.28 8.78
N VAL A 134 0.49 -17.94 8.71
CA VAL A 134 0.80 -17.09 9.86
C VAL A 134 -0.25 -17.27 10.95
N ASP A 135 0.20 -17.66 12.14
CA ASP A 135 -0.64 -17.94 13.30
C ASP A 135 -0.37 -16.96 14.44
N ALA A 136 -1.45 -16.36 14.95
CA ALA A 136 -1.43 -15.43 16.09
C ALA A 136 -1.91 -16.08 17.38
N THR A 137 -2.06 -17.41 17.42
CA THR A 137 -2.50 -18.15 18.60
C THR A 137 -1.49 -17.96 19.74
N PRO A 138 -1.91 -17.43 20.90
CA PRO A 138 -1.00 -17.24 22.03
C PRO A 138 -0.54 -18.60 22.59
N PRO A 139 0.71 -18.71 23.07
CA PRO A 139 1.21 -19.95 23.66
C PRO A 139 0.46 -20.32 24.94
N LEU A 140 0.48 -21.61 25.29
CA LEU A 140 -0.10 -22.09 26.53
C LEU A 140 0.59 -21.46 27.75
N LEU A 141 -0.20 -20.91 28.67
CA LEU A 141 0.29 -20.24 29.87
C LEU A 141 1.16 -21.15 30.76
N SER A 142 0.96 -22.47 30.74
CA SER A 142 1.78 -23.42 31.51
C SER A 142 3.28 -23.32 31.17
N LEU A 143 3.63 -22.97 29.93
CA LEU A 143 5.02 -22.76 29.51
C LEU A 143 5.69 -21.63 30.29
N SER A 144 4.94 -20.62 30.76
CA SER A 144 5.52 -19.55 31.59
C SER A 144 6.19 -20.06 32.88
N LYS A 145 5.83 -21.27 33.33
CA LYS A 145 6.41 -21.92 34.51
C LYS A 145 7.48 -22.96 34.15
N THR A 146 7.26 -23.74 33.09
CA THR A 146 8.14 -24.87 32.73
C THR A 146 9.26 -24.49 31.75
N ASP A 147 9.02 -23.50 30.89
CA ASP A 147 9.99 -22.90 29.97
C ASP A 147 9.68 -21.40 29.76
N PRO A 148 10.05 -20.53 30.72
CA PRO A 148 9.72 -19.11 30.64
C PRO A 148 10.31 -18.41 29.40
N ARG A 149 11.48 -18.85 28.93
CA ARG A 149 12.14 -18.26 27.75
C ARG A 149 11.42 -18.67 26.48
N GLY A 150 11.08 -19.95 26.33
CA GLY A 150 10.27 -20.44 25.21
C GLY A 150 8.88 -19.80 25.18
N TYR A 151 8.24 -19.63 26.35
CA TYR A 151 6.97 -18.91 26.45
C TYR A 151 7.07 -17.47 25.92
N LEU A 152 8.09 -16.71 26.35
CA LEU A 152 8.27 -15.33 25.89
C LEU A 152 8.55 -15.24 24.39
N ALA A 153 9.37 -16.15 23.85
CA ALA A 153 9.66 -16.19 22.41
C ALA A 153 8.40 -16.48 21.58
N LEU A 154 7.60 -17.49 21.99
CA LEU A 154 6.35 -17.82 21.33
C LEU A 154 5.31 -16.70 21.47
N LEU A 155 5.24 -16.05 22.64
CA LEU A 155 4.34 -14.93 22.88
C LEU A 155 4.72 -13.74 21.98
N GLN A 156 6.01 -13.43 21.87
CA GLN A 156 6.50 -12.39 20.96
C GLN A 156 6.06 -12.67 19.52
N GLN A 157 6.27 -13.90 19.02
CA GLN A 157 5.84 -14.31 17.68
C GLN A 157 4.33 -14.16 17.49
N ALA A 158 3.53 -14.65 18.44
CA ALA A 158 2.08 -14.57 18.38
C ALA A 158 1.59 -13.10 18.38
N THR A 159 2.21 -12.22 19.17
CA THR A 159 1.84 -10.79 19.20
C THR A 159 2.21 -10.06 17.90
N GLN A 160 3.36 -10.36 17.31
CA GLN A 160 3.76 -9.81 16.00
C GLN A 160 2.81 -10.29 14.89
N ALA A 161 2.46 -11.58 14.89
CA ALA A 161 1.47 -12.13 13.98
C ALA A 161 0.09 -11.46 14.18
N ALA A 162 -0.33 -11.23 15.43
CA ALA A 162 -1.58 -10.54 15.73
C ALA A 162 -1.60 -9.12 15.15
N GLU A 163 -0.50 -8.38 15.26
CA GLU A 163 -0.35 -7.03 14.70
C GLU A 163 -0.43 -7.05 13.16
N LEU A 164 0.31 -7.96 12.51
CA LEU A 164 0.30 -8.12 11.05
C LEU A 164 -1.07 -8.53 10.49
N LEU A 165 -1.88 -9.23 11.29
CA LEU A 165 -3.20 -9.71 10.90
C LEU A 165 -4.34 -8.76 11.30
N ASP A 166 -4.11 -7.73 12.12
CA ASP A 166 -5.18 -6.84 12.57
C ASP A 166 -5.73 -6.01 11.40
N ARG A 167 -7.01 -6.22 11.08
CA ARG A 167 -7.74 -5.53 10.00
C ARG A 167 -7.85 -4.01 10.20
N ARG A 168 -7.63 -3.52 11.42
CA ARG A 168 -7.64 -2.08 11.73
C ARG A 168 -6.26 -1.44 11.66
N ALA A 169 -5.21 -2.26 11.50
CA ALA A 169 -3.82 -1.83 11.43
C ALA A 169 -3.14 -2.47 10.21
N LEU A 170 -2.05 -3.22 10.39
CA LEU A 170 -1.24 -3.72 9.28
C LEU A 170 -1.97 -4.75 8.41
N GLY A 171 -2.96 -5.45 8.95
CA GLY A 171 -3.75 -6.44 8.21
C GLY A 171 -4.58 -5.85 7.07
N SER A 172 -4.82 -4.54 7.04
CA SER A 172 -5.53 -3.85 5.95
C SER A 172 -4.62 -3.40 4.81
N PHE A 173 -3.29 -3.60 4.92
CA PHE A 173 -2.39 -3.33 3.80
C PHE A 173 -2.80 -4.19 2.60
N GLY A 174 -2.66 -3.65 1.40
CA GLY A 174 -2.95 -4.37 0.17
C GLY A 174 -1.76 -5.19 -0.29
N TRP A 175 -2.04 -6.41 -0.74
CA TRP A 175 -1.14 -7.24 -1.51
C TRP A 175 -1.62 -7.26 -2.96
N VAL A 176 -0.78 -6.77 -3.87
CA VAL A 176 -0.98 -6.93 -5.31
C VAL A 176 -0.19 -8.15 -5.76
N VAL A 177 -0.90 -9.18 -6.21
CA VAL A 177 -0.32 -10.46 -6.63
C VAL A 177 -0.45 -10.63 -8.15
N CYS A 178 0.67 -10.81 -8.83
CA CYS A 178 0.77 -10.92 -10.29
C CYS A 178 1.46 -12.24 -10.68
N PRO A 179 0.70 -13.33 -10.90
CA PRO A 179 1.24 -14.59 -11.39
C PRO A 179 1.68 -14.45 -12.86
N VAL A 180 2.89 -14.93 -13.18
CA VAL A 180 3.45 -14.94 -14.53
C VAL A 180 3.81 -16.37 -14.91
N GLY A 181 3.16 -16.94 -15.92
CA GLY A 181 3.44 -18.31 -16.38
C GLY A 181 3.22 -19.41 -15.33
N ILE A 182 2.44 -19.12 -14.28
CA ILE A 182 2.04 -20.05 -13.22
C ILE A 182 0.56 -19.82 -12.88
N SER A 183 -0.07 -20.80 -12.25
CA SER A 183 -1.36 -20.59 -11.59
C SER A 183 -1.21 -19.65 -10.40
N ASP A 184 -2.24 -18.87 -10.08
CA ASP A 184 -2.27 -18.03 -8.89
C ASP A 184 -2.20 -18.90 -7.62
N PRO A 185 -1.12 -18.81 -6.82
CA PRO A 185 -0.97 -19.63 -5.61
C PRO A 185 -1.93 -19.22 -4.48
N PHE A 186 -2.60 -18.09 -4.59
CA PHE A 186 -3.60 -17.61 -3.63
C PHE A 186 -5.04 -17.83 -4.11
N SER A 187 -5.25 -18.45 -5.27
CA SER A 187 -6.57 -18.87 -5.68
C SER A 187 -6.97 -20.10 -4.87
N VAL A 188 -8.07 -19.98 -4.12
CA VAL A 188 -8.65 -21.12 -3.40
C VAL A 188 -9.15 -22.13 -4.44
N THR A 189 -8.70 -23.37 -4.35
CA THR A 189 -9.29 -24.50 -5.08
C THR A 189 -10.67 -24.82 -4.56
#